data_AF-A0A2H0GU58-F1
#
_entry.id   AF-A0A2H0GU58-F1
#
_cell.length_a   1.000
_cell.length_b   1.000
_cell.length_c   1.000
_cell.angle_alpha   90.00
_cell.angle_beta   90.00
_cell.angle_gamma   90.00
#
_symmetry.space_group_name_H-M   'P 1'
#
loop_
_entity.id
_entity.type
_entity.pdbx_description
1 polymer ?
#
loop_
_entity_poly.entity_id
_entity_poly.type
_entity_poly.pdbx_seq_one_letter_code
_entity_poly.pdbx_strand_id
1 'polypeptide(L)'
;KWGRPHYTFEDKNVLGISAFKSYVGLWFMQGVLLKDEHNKLINAQEGVTKALRQWRFTSLKEIQKNAGIIREYLAESISNQEKGLEIKSEKSKEFTIPDELAACLKIDDDLRQAFESFTMAKQREFAEYLHEAKRDETRQKRLGKICQMIKEHIGLNDKYKK
;
A
#
# COMPACT_ATOMS: atom_id res chain seq x y z
N LYS A 1 -4.87 -10.64 -9.58
CA LYS A 1 -5.29 -9.40 -8.86
C LYS A 1 -4.36 -8.26 -9.28
N TRP A 2 -4.84 -7.01 -9.36
CA TRP A 2 -4.03 -5.83 -9.77
C TRP A 2 -3.30 -5.99 -11.12
N GLY A 3 -3.97 -6.58 -12.12
CA GLY A 3 -3.39 -6.81 -13.45
C GLY A 3 -2.28 -7.86 -13.52
N ARG A 4 -2.08 -8.66 -12.45
CA ARG A 4 -0.99 -9.64 -12.35
C ARG A 4 -1.46 -11.00 -11.82
N PRO A 5 -0.83 -12.11 -12.22
CA PRO A 5 -1.13 -13.44 -11.68
C PRO A 5 -0.91 -13.46 -10.17
N HIS A 6 -1.90 -13.97 -9.44
CA HIS A 6 -1.85 -14.19 -8.00
C HIS A 6 -2.43 -15.56 -7.70
N TYR A 7 -1.79 -16.26 -6.79
CA TYR A 7 -2.18 -17.57 -6.30
C TYR A 7 -2.65 -17.42 -4.85
N THR A 8 -3.77 -18.07 -4.57
CA THR A 8 -4.45 -17.99 -3.29
C THR A 8 -4.55 -19.37 -2.65
N PHE A 9 -4.59 -19.39 -1.33
CA PHE A 9 -4.97 -20.52 -0.52
C PHE A 9 -6.03 -20.03 0.46
N GLU A 10 -7.20 -20.68 0.48
CA GLU A 10 -8.37 -20.24 1.27
C GLU A 10 -8.69 -18.74 1.09
N ASP A 11 -8.79 -18.31 -0.18
CA ASP A 11 -9.04 -16.92 -0.62
C ASP A 11 -8.02 -15.86 -0.21
N LYS A 12 -7.01 -16.20 0.60
CA LYS A 12 -5.88 -15.33 0.92
C LYS A 12 -4.77 -15.47 -0.10
N ASN A 13 -4.15 -14.34 -0.45
CA ASN A 13 -3.04 -14.34 -1.40
C ASN A 13 -1.79 -14.93 -0.74
N VAL A 14 -1.14 -15.87 -1.42
CA VAL A 14 0.09 -16.51 -0.93
C VAL A 14 1.27 -16.06 -1.79
N LEU A 15 1.09 -16.08 -3.12
CA LEU A 15 2.13 -15.76 -4.09
C LEU A 15 1.59 -14.84 -5.19
N GLY A 16 2.35 -13.82 -5.57
CA GLY A 16 2.13 -13.02 -6.76
C GLY A 16 3.29 -13.14 -7.74
N ILE A 17 3.02 -12.98 -9.04
CA ILE A 17 4.06 -12.92 -10.06
C ILE A 17 4.01 -11.56 -10.74
N SER A 18 5.15 -10.89 -10.84
CA SER A 18 5.23 -9.57 -11.47
C SER A 18 6.43 -9.49 -12.41
N ALA A 19 6.21 -9.04 -13.64
CA ALA A 19 7.28 -8.72 -14.58
C ALA A 19 7.67 -7.24 -14.47
N PHE A 20 8.98 -6.98 -14.49
CA PHE A 20 9.60 -5.67 -14.56
C PHE A 20 10.58 -5.64 -15.74
N LYS A 21 11.05 -4.44 -16.12
CA LYS A 21 11.95 -4.28 -17.28
C LYS A 21 13.22 -5.14 -17.21
N SER A 22 13.75 -5.38 -16.01
CA SER A 22 15.02 -6.08 -15.80
C SER A 22 14.89 -7.43 -15.09
N TYR A 23 13.71 -7.81 -14.58
CA TYR A 23 13.52 -9.06 -13.84
C TYR A 23 12.06 -9.48 -13.74
N VAL A 24 11.83 -10.75 -13.39
CA VAL A 24 10.55 -11.27 -12.90
C VAL A 24 10.65 -11.49 -11.40
N GLY A 25 9.69 -10.98 -10.65
CA GLY A 25 9.61 -11.16 -9.20
C GLY A 25 8.55 -12.20 -8.84
N LEU A 26 8.94 -13.17 -8.01
CA LEU A 26 8.03 -13.98 -7.22
C LEU A 26 7.81 -13.26 -5.88
N TRP A 27 6.57 -12.93 -5.57
CA TRP A 27 6.19 -12.08 -4.45
C TRP A 27 5.43 -12.89 -3.39
N PHE A 28 6.05 -13.13 -2.25
CA PHE A 28 5.45 -13.84 -1.11
C PHE A 28 4.77 -12.83 -0.20
N MET A 29 3.44 -12.90 -0.10
CA MET A 29 2.61 -11.86 0.53
C MET A 29 3.01 -11.59 1.99
N GLN A 30 3.18 -12.65 2.77
CA GLN A 30 3.70 -12.62 4.14
C GLN A 30 5.13 -13.14 4.22
N GLY A 31 5.93 -12.85 3.18
CA GLY A 31 7.27 -13.41 3.01
C GLY A 31 8.25 -13.09 4.14
N VAL A 32 8.00 -12.05 4.94
CA VAL A 32 8.77 -11.76 6.17
C VAL A 32 8.66 -12.85 7.24
N LEU A 33 7.60 -13.66 7.19
CA LEU A 33 7.36 -14.75 8.13
C LEU A 33 7.98 -16.08 7.66
N LEU A 34 8.57 -16.10 6.45
CA LEU A 34 9.35 -17.23 5.97
C LEU A 34 10.72 -17.20 6.65
N LYS A 35 11.25 -18.38 6.99
CA LYS A 35 12.58 -18.51 7.61
C LYS A 35 13.72 -18.00 6.72
N ASP A 36 13.53 -18.05 5.40
CA ASP A 36 14.51 -17.66 4.38
C ASP A 36 15.88 -18.36 4.51
N GLU A 37 15.90 -19.68 4.75
CA GLU A 37 17.14 -20.46 4.94
C GLU A 37 18.12 -20.35 3.75
N HIS A 38 17.61 -20.08 2.53
CA HIS A 38 18.42 -19.92 1.33
C HIS A 38 18.82 -18.46 1.02
N ASN A 39 18.44 -17.51 1.88
CA ASN A 39 18.76 -16.07 1.78
C ASN A 39 18.42 -15.48 0.40
N LYS A 40 17.20 -15.72 -0.07
CA LYS A 40 16.75 -15.29 -1.42
C LYS A 40 15.74 -14.14 -1.37
N LEU A 41 15.15 -13.90 -0.21
CA LEU A 41 14.03 -12.99 -0.07
C LEU A 41 14.53 -11.58 0.25
N ILE A 42 14.16 -10.63 -0.59
CA ILE A 42 14.50 -9.22 -0.39
C ILE A 42 13.26 -8.39 -0.12
N ASN A 43 13.43 -7.34 0.66
CA ASN A 43 12.45 -6.28 0.79
C ASN A 43 12.57 -5.32 -0.41
N ALA A 44 11.47 -5.07 -1.10
CA ALA A 44 11.46 -4.17 -2.26
C ALA A 44 11.70 -2.70 -1.89
N GLN A 45 11.25 -2.30 -0.69
CA GLN A 45 11.30 -0.93 -0.21
C GLN A 45 11.34 -0.95 1.31
N GLU A 46 12.56 -0.94 1.86
CA GLU A 46 12.79 -0.93 3.30
C GLU A 46 12.06 0.24 3.98
N GLY A 47 11.55 0.00 5.19
CA GLY A 47 10.75 0.96 5.94
C GLY A 47 9.29 1.07 5.50
N VAL A 48 8.99 0.92 4.20
CA VAL A 48 7.62 1.03 3.64
C VAL A 48 6.95 -0.33 3.55
N THR A 49 7.57 -1.27 2.84
CA THR A 49 7.03 -2.62 2.68
C THR A 49 7.31 -3.43 3.94
N LYS A 50 6.26 -3.80 4.68
CA LYS A 50 6.41 -4.53 5.94
C LYS A 50 6.46 -6.04 5.73
N ALA A 51 5.36 -6.61 5.22
CA ALA A 51 5.18 -8.07 5.18
C ALA A 51 5.74 -8.75 3.93
N LEU A 52 5.61 -8.08 2.79
CA LEU A 52 5.91 -8.64 1.48
C LEU A 52 7.41 -8.84 1.29
N ARG A 53 7.79 -9.97 0.70
CA ARG A 53 9.15 -10.23 0.20
C ARG A 53 9.11 -10.68 -1.25
N GLN A 54 10.18 -10.43 -1.97
CA GLN A 54 10.33 -10.91 -3.33
C GLN A 54 11.62 -11.69 -3.55
N TRP A 55 11.56 -12.62 -4.48
CA TRP A 55 12.73 -13.21 -5.11
C TRP A 55 12.73 -12.84 -6.59
N ARG A 56 13.81 -12.20 -7.04
CA ARG A 56 13.97 -11.75 -8.43
C ARG A 56 14.72 -12.77 -9.26
N PHE A 57 14.27 -12.95 -10.50
CA PHE A 57 14.86 -13.84 -11.50
C PHE A 57 15.09 -13.07 -12.79
N THR A 58 16.17 -13.41 -13.49
CA THR A 58 16.54 -12.77 -14.77
C THR A 58 16.40 -13.71 -15.97
N SER A 59 16.21 -15.01 -15.73
CA SER A 59 16.01 -16.00 -16.79
C SER A 59 15.13 -17.16 -16.38
N LEU A 60 14.51 -17.83 -17.35
CA LEU A 60 13.72 -19.04 -17.12
C LEU A 60 14.58 -20.19 -16.57
N LYS A 61 15.83 -20.30 -17.04
CA LYS A 61 16.79 -21.32 -16.57
C LYS A 61 17.07 -21.19 -15.08
N GLU A 62 17.18 -19.95 -14.58
CA GLU A 62 17.36 -19.67 -13.16
C GLU A 62 16.14 -20.13 -12.34
N ILE A 63 14.92 -19.88 -12.83
CA ILE A 63 13.69 -20.34 -12.19
C ILE A 63 13.64 -21.87 -12.13
N GLN A 64 13.93 -22.54 -13.26
CA GLN A 64 13.93 -24.01 -13.33
C GLN A 64 14.96 -24.63 -12.39
N LYS A 65 16.17 -24.06 -12.33
CA LYS A 65 17.24 -24.52 -11.41
C LYS A 65 16.81 -24.41 -9.95
N ASN A 66 16.06 -23.37 -9.59
CA ASN A 66 15.62 -23.11 -8.21
C ASN A 66 14.21 -23.63 -7.92
N ALA A 67 13.62 -24.45 -8.80
CA ALA A 67 12.23 -24.90 -8.66
C ALA A 67 11.97 -25.70 -7.37
N GLY A 68 12.97 -26.38 -6.81
CA GLY A 68 12.86 -27.03 -5.48
C GLY A 68 12.66 -26.00 -4.37
N ILE A 69 13.58 -25.03 -4.28
CA ILE A 69 13.56 -23.95 -3.27
C ILE A 69 12.28 -23.10 -3.39
N ILE A 70 11.83 -22.81 -4.61
CA ILE A 70 10.57 -22.08 -4.82
C ILE A 70 9.38 -22.85 -4.22
N ARG A 71 9.35 -24.18 -4.36
CA ARG A 71 8.30 -25.03 -3.76
C ARG A 71 8.41 -25.06 -2.24
N GLU A 72 9.62 -25.09 -1.68
CA GLU A 72 9.84 -25.01 -0.23
C GLU A 72 9.24 -23.73 0.35
N TYR A 73 9.56 -22.56 -0.22
CA TYR A 73 8.98 -21.29 0.22
C TYR A 73 7.46 -21.22 0.03
N LEU A 74 6.95 -21.81 -1.06
CA LEU A 74 5.50 -21.84 -1.29
C LEU A 74 4.80 -22.71 -0.24
N ALA A 75 5.32 -23.89 0.06
CA ALA A 75 4.78 -24.78 1.07
C ALA A 75 4.82 -24.15 2.47
N GLU A 76 5.92 -23.49 2.83
CA GLU A 76 6.03 -22.75 4.09
C GLU A 76 5.03 -21.59 4.13
N SER A 77 4.86 -20.85 3.03
CA SER A 77 3.90 -19.76 2.96
C SER A 77 2.46 -20.23 3.12
N ILE A 78 2.11 -21.41 2.58
CA ILE A 78 0.80 -22.06 2.80
C ILE A 78 0.66 -22.49 4.26
N SER A 79 1.67 -23.15 4.83
CA SER A 79 1.63 -23.58 6.24
C SER A 79 1.49 -22.41 7.21
N ASN A 80 2.17 -21.29 6.95
CA ASN A 80 2.03 -20.08 7.74
C ASN A 80 0.62 -19.49 7.63
N GLN A 81 0.03 -19.55 6.44
CA GLN A 81 -1.34 -19.12 6.19
C GLN A 81 -2.36 -20.01 6.93
N GLU A 82 -2.21 -21.34 6.92
CA GLU A 82 -3.03 -22.29 7.70
C GLU A 82 -2.93 -22.03 9.21
N LYS A 83 -1.74 -21.68 9.70
CA LYS A 83 -1.50 -21.28 11.10
C LYS A 83 -2.03 -19.88 11.44
N GLY A 84 -2.56 -19.14 10.47
CA GLY A 84 -3.06 -17.78 10.65
C GLY A 84 -1.98 -16.74 10.93
N LEU A 85 -0.71 -17.03 10.59
CA LEU A 85 0.40 -16.11 10.80
C LEU A 85 0.29 -14.95 9.82
N GLU A 86 0.05 -13.75 10.35
CA GLU A 86 -0.18 -12.58 9.52
C GLU A 86 0.36 -11.31 10.19
N ILE A 87 1.29 -10.63 9.53
CA ILE A 87 1.57 -9.22 9.84
C ILE A 87 0.44 -8.39 9.24
N LYS A 88 -0.39 -7.83 10.12
CA LYS A 88 -1.44 -6.90 9.72
C LYS A 88 -0.82 -5.58 9.31
N SER A 89 -1.40 -4.93 8.30
CA SER A 89 -1.09 -3.52 8.04
C SER A 89 -1.44 -2.72 9.29
N GLU A 90 -0.52 -1.88 9.75
CA GLU A 90 -0.83 -0.92 10.80
C GLU A 90 -2.04 -0.09 10.37
N LYS A 91 -3.07 -0.06 11.22
CA LYS A 91 -4.17 0.90 11.03
C LYS A 91 -3.54 2.28 11.03
N SER A 92 -3.90 3.09 10.04
CA SER A 92 -3.32 4.39 9.84
C SER A 92 -3.49 5.21 11.15
N LYS A 93 -2.38 5.57 11.83
CA LYS A 93 -2.37 6.35 13.10
C LYS A 93 -3.34 7.52 13.02
N GLU A 94 -4.16 7.81 14.01
CA GLU A 94 -5.06 8.99 13.99
C GLU A 94 -4.34 10.22 13.43
N PHE A 95 -4.99 10.91 12.48
CA PHE A 95 -4.43 12.11 11.86
C PHE A 95 -5.14 13.33 12.44
N THR A 96 -4.39 14.42 12.60
CA THR A 96 -4.93 15.68 13.08
C THR A 96 -5.34 16.55 11.89
N ILE A 97 -6.61 16.95 11.85
CA ILE A 97 -7.11 17.92 10.87
C ILE A 97 -6.44 19.27 11.17
N PRO A 98 -5.76 19.90 10.18
CA PRO A 98 -5.18 21.23 10.36
C PRO A 98 -6.24 22.27 10.69
N ASP A 99 -5.90 23.23 11.55
CA ASP A 99 -6.84 24.26 12.04
C ASP A 99 -7.49 25.04 10.89
N GLU A 100 -6.74 25.33 9.82
CA GLU A 100 -7.26 26.04 8.66
C GLU A 100 -8.34 25.26 7.90
N LEU A 101 -8.21 23.93 7.84
CA LEU A 101 -9.22 23.07 7.23
C LEU A 101 -10.42 22.90 8.17
N ALA A 102 -10.18 22.72 9.47
CA ALA A 102 -11.23 22.65 10.48
C ALA A 102 -12.10 23.92 10.49
N ALA A 103 -11.48 25.11 10.32
CA ALA A 103 -12.20 26.37 10.19
C ALA A 103 -13.12 26.40 8.96
N CYS A 104 -12.64 25.94 7.79
CA CYS A 104 -13.48 25.84 6.59
C CYS A 104 -14.64 24.86 6.79
N LEU A 105 -14.40 23.67 7.36
CA LEU A 105 -15.43 22.66 7.62
C LEU A 105 -16.48 23.14 8.63
N LYS A 106 -16.12 24.02 9.56
CA LYS A 106 -17.06 24.61 10.52
C LYS A 106 -17.99 25.65 9.87
N ILE A 107 -17.52 26.33 8.84
CA ILE A 107 -18.25 27.42 8.18
C ILE A 107 -19.15 26.89 7.05
N ASP A 108 -18.70 25.86 6.34
CA ASP A 108 -19.35 25.33 5.15
C ASP A 108 -19.82 23.89 5.38
N ASP A 109 -21.13 23.74 5.66
CA ASP A 109 -21.72 22.44 5.97
C ASP A 109 -21.69 21.46 4.78
N ASP A 110 -21.78 21.95 3.54
CA ASP A 110 -21.70 21.10 2.35
C ASP A 110 -20.28 20.55 2.19
N LEU A 111 -19.26 21.40 2.39
CA LEU A 111 -17.86 20.99 2.43
C LEU A 111 -17.62 19.95 3.54
N ARG A 112 -18.22 20.16 4.72
CA ARG A 112 -18.09 19.25 5.86
C ARG A 112 -18.67 17.88 5.57
N GLN A 113 -19.89 17.82 5.06
CA GLN A 113 -20.55 16.55 4.71
C GLN A 113 -19.76 15.81 3.62
N ALA A 114 -19.31 16.53 2.59
CA ALA A 114 -18.46 15.95 1.55
C ALA A 114 -17.14 15.40 2.12
N PHE A 115 -16.50 16.14 3.03
CA PHE A 115 -15.27 15.68 3.70
C PHE A 115 -15.50 14.42 4.55
N GLU A 116 -16.55 14.44 5.37
CA GLU A 116 -16.93 13.32 6.25
C GLU A 116 -17.34 12.06 5.46
N SER A 117 -17.82 12.21 4.21
CA SER A 117 -18.17 11.09 3.33
C SER A 117 -16.95 10.30 2.81
N PHE A 118 -15.76 10.92 2.82
CA PHE A 118 -14.54 10.24 2.40
C PHE A 118 -14.06 9.22 3.43
N THR A 119 -13.36 8.19 2.98
CA THR A 119 -12.67 7.26 3.88
C THR A 119 -11.61 7.99 4.72
N MET A 120 -11.32 7.48 5.93
CA MET A 120 -10.28 8.02 6.81
C MET A 120 -8.91 8.19 6.10
N ALA A 121 -8.60 7.31 5.14
CA ALA A 121 -7.38 7.42 4.34
C ALA A 121 -7.39 8.67 3.45
N LYS A 122 -8.50 8.95 2.76
CA LYS A 122 -8.63 10.15 1.91
C LYS A 122 -8.67 11.44 2.73
N GLN A 123 -9.36 11.44 3.87
CA GLN A 123 -9.35 12.58 4.79
C GLN A 123 -7.93 12.89 5.30
N ARG A 124 -7.16 11.85 5.62
CA ARG A 124 -5.75 11.98 5.96
C ARG A 124 -4.90 12.53 4.82
N GLU A 125 -5.09 12.04 3.59
CA GLU A 125 -4.34 12.55 2.42
C GLU A 125 -4.49 14.08 2.30
N PHE A 126 -5.69 14.63 2.56
CA PHE A 126 -5.91 16.08 2.58
C PHE A 126 -5.18 16.78 3.75
N ALA A 127 -5.25 16.21 4.95
CA ALA A 127 -4.58 16.75 6.13
C ALA A 127 -3.05 16.75 5.99
N GLU A 128 -2.46 15.63 5.53
CA GLU A 128 -1.03 15.50 5.27
C GLU A 128 -0.55 16.47 4.18
N TYR A 129 -1.35 16.65 3.12
CA TYR A 129 -1.05 17.62 2.07
C TYR A 129 -0.95 19.05 2.59
N LEU A 130 -1.69 19.41 3.64
CA LEU A 130 -1.53 20.71 4.30
C LEU A 130 -0.31 20.73 5.24
N HIS A 131 -0.12 19.69 6.06
CA HIS A 131 1.02 19.59 7.00
C HIS A 131 2.39 19.65 6.30
N GLU A 132 2.50 19.12 5.09
CA GLU A 132 3.72 19.18 4.29
C GLU A 132 4.11 20.60 3.84
N ALA A 133 3.15 21.54 3.80
CA ALA A 133 3.41 22.91 3.37
C ALA A 133 3.92 23.78 4.53
N LYS A 134 5.22 24.09 4.52
CA LYS A 134 5.87 24.90 5.58
C LYS A 134 5.67 26.42 5.46
N ARG A 135 5.18 26.92 4.32
CA ARG A 135 4.97 28.35 4.06
C ARG A 135 3.47 28.65 4.03
N ASP A 136 3.05 29.73 4.68
CA ASP A 136 1.64 30.10 4.80
C ASP A 136 0.95 30.31 3.46
N GLU A 137 1.61 31.00 2.51
CA GLU A 137 1.09 31.17 1.16
C GLU A 137 0.82 29.84 0.45
N THR A 138 1.69 28.85 0.67
CA THR A 138 1.53 27.51 0.10
C THR A 138 0.40 26.76 0.80
N ARG A 139 0.26 26.89 2.13
CA ARG A 139 -0.86 26.29 2.88
C ARG A 139 -2.19 26.83 2.38
N GLN A 140 -2.33 28.15 2.20
CA GLN A 140 -3.55 28.77 1.68
C GLN A 140 -3.90 28.32 0.27
N LYS A 141 -2.91 28.25 -0.63
CA LYS A 141 -3.12 27.71 -2.00
C LYS A 141 -3.55 26.24 -1.97
N ARG A 142 -2.93 25.42 -1.12
CA ARG A 142 -3.30 24.00 -0.96
C ARG A 142 -4.69 23.86 -0.36
N LEU A 143 -5.05 24.68 0.63
CA LEU A 143 -6.37 24.70 1.27
C LEU A 143 -7.48 24.99 0.26
N GLY A 144 -7.36 26.09 -0.51
CA GLY A 144 -8.36 26.43 -1.52
C GLY A 144 -8.54 25.32 -2.56
N LYS A 145 -7.44 24.70 -2.98
CA LYS A 145 -7.47 23.56 -3.91
C LYS A 145 -8.21 22.36 -3.31
N ILE A 146 -7.87 21.93 -2.10
CA ILE A 146 -8.52 20.75 -1.52
C ILE A 146 -9.99 21.01 -1.19
N CYS A 147 -10.36 22.22 -0.76
CA CYS A 147 -11.76 22.56 -0.51
C CYS A 147 -12.59 22.43 -1.80
N GLN A 148 -12.08 22.89 -2.94
CA GLN A 148 -12.74 22.70 -4.23
C GLN A 148 -12.87 21.20 -4.57
N MET A 149 -11.79 20.44 -4.44
CA MET A 149 -11.80 18.99 -4.74
C MET A 149 -12.77 18.22 -3.84
N ILE A 150 -12.83 18.57 -2.55
CA ILE A 150 -13.75 17.94 -1.58
C ILE A 150 -15.19 18.18 -2.00
N LYS A 151 -15.56 19.41 -2.38
CA LYS A 151 -16.92 19.73 -2.87
C LYS A 151 -17.28 18.93 -4.12
N GLU A 152 -16.31 18.73 -5.01
CA GLU A 152 -16.45 17.90 -6.21
C GLU A 152 -16.42 16.39 -5.91
N HIS A 153 -16.27 15.98 -4.64
CA HIS A 153 -16.14 14.59 -4.20
C HIS A 153 -14.94 13.85 -4.83
N ILE A 154 -13.88 14.60 -5.14
CA ILE A 154 -12.64 14.08 -5.75
C ILE A 154 -11.55 13.97 -4.67
N GLY A 155 -11.03 12.76 -4.46
CA GLY A 155 -9.88 12.52 -3.60
C GLY A 155 -8.58 13.07 -4.19
N LEU A 156 -7.65 13.53 -3.35
CA LEU A 156 -6.38 14.14 -3.76
C LEU A 156 -5.60 13.29 -4.78
N ASN A 157 -5.58 11.98 -4.58
CA ASN A 157 -4.84 11.01 -5.40
C ASN A 157 -5.72 10.11 -6.27
N ASP A 158 -7.01 10.40 -6.40
CA ASP A 158 -7.94 9.53 -7.15
C ASP A 158 -7.53 9.34 -8.61
N LYS A 159 -6.88 10.35 -9.22
CA LYS A 159 -6.33 10.26 -10.58
C LYS A 159 -5.26 9.17 -10.79
N TYR A 160 -4.65 8.66 -9.72
CA TYR A 160 -3.63 7.60 -9.76
C TYR A 160 -4.16 6.22 -9.37
N LYS A 161 -5.42 6.14 -8.92
CA LYS A 161 -6.09 4.90 -8.50
C LYS A 161 -6.97 4.40 -9.66
N LYS A 162 -6.33 3.91 -10.73
CA LYS A 162 -7.01 3.17 -11.82
C LYS A 162 -6.91 1.66 -11.59
#